data_AF-A0A964DA96-F1
#
_entry.id   AF-A0A964DA96-F1
#
_cell.length_a   1.000
_cell.length_b   1.000
_cell.length_c   1.000
_cell.angle_alpha   90.00
_cell.angle_beta   90.00
_cell.angle_gamma   90.00
#
_symmetry.space_group_name_H-M   'P 1'
#
loop_
_entity.id
_entity.type
_entity.pdbx_description
1 polymer ?
#
loop_
_entity_poly.entity_id
_entity_poly.type
_entity_poly.pdbx_seq_one_letter_code
_entity_poly.pdbx_strand_id
1 'polypeptide(L)' 'MRDSTHNEHIERWAKFVKANPRSIWIREVGPLIDAQIIIANAFYGRLAKVEGGIEKIRKLRNSGKITLNKVA' A
#
# COMPACT_ATOMS: atom_id res chain seq x y z
N MET A 1 -0.95 -18.31 -3.22
CA MET A 1 -2.37 -18.09 -3.55
C MET A 1 -2.63 -16.60 -3.43
N ARG A 2 -3.02 -15.90 -4.50
CA ARG A 2 -3.38 -14.47 -4.43
C ARG A 2 -4.64 -14.39 -3.58
N ASP A 3 -4.62 -13.58 -2.53
CA ASP A 3 -5.76 -13.41 -1.62
C ASP A 3 -7.00 -13.01 -2.43
N SER A 4 -8.08 -13.78 -2.35
CA SER A 4 -9.32 -13.54 -3.12
C SER A 4 -9.94 -12.19 -2.77
N THR A 5 -9.69 -11.69 -1.55
CA THR A 5 -10.16 -10.38 -1.08
C THR A 5 -9.51 -9.22 -1.82
N HIS A 6 -8.32 -9.41 -2.38
CA HIS A 6 -7.60 -8.38 -3.13
C HIS A 6 -8.28 -8.09 -4.48
N ASN A 7 -8.59 -9.14 -5.24
CA ASN A 7 -9.27 -9.00 -6.53
C ASN A 7 -10.67 -8.42 -6.34
N GLU A 8 -11.39 -8.87 -5.31
CA GLU A 8 -12.72 -8.35 -5.01
C GLU A 8 -12.69 -6.86 -4.66
N HIS A 9 -11.70 -6.40 -3.89
CA HIS A 9 -11.52 -4.98 -3.61
C HIS A 9 -11.25 -4.16 -4.87
N ILE A 10 -10.40 -4.66 -5.78
CA ILE A 10 -10.11 -4.00 -7.06
C ILE A 10 -11.40 -3.88 -7.88
N GLU A 11 -12.18 -4.96 -7.99
CA GLU A 11 -13.44 -4.94 -8.73
C GLU A 11 -14.47 -3.98 -8.13
N ARG A 12 -14.63 -3.97 -6.81
CA ARG A 12 -15.52 -3.03 -6.10
C ARG A 12 -15.10 -1.59 -6.32
N TRP A 13 -13.81 -1.30 -6.23
CA TRP A 13 -13.26 0.04 -6.49
C TRP A 13 -13.46 0.46 -7.95
N ALA A 14 -13.21 -0.43 -8.91
CA ALA A 14 -13.43 -0.16 -10.33
C ALA A 14 -14.90 0.14 -10.64
N LYS A 15 -15.83 -0.61 -10.03
CA LYS A 15 -17.28 -0.35 -10.14
C LYS A 15 -17.64 1.01 -9.54
N PHE A 16 -17.10 1.35 -8.36
CA PHE A 16 -17.33 2.64 -7.71
C PHE A 16 -16.84 3.82 -8.56
N VAL A 17 -15.61 3.76 -9.09
CA VAL A 17 -15.04 4.81 -9.96
C VAL A 17 -15.84 4.95 -11.25
N LYS A 18 -16.31 3.84 -11.85
CA LYS A 18 -17.14 3.89 -13.06
C LYS A 18 -18.51 4.50 -12.82
N ALA A 19 -19.09 4.28 -11.63
CA ALA A 19 -20.43 4.74 -11.28
C ALA A 19 -20.48 6.19 -10.77
N ASN A 20 -19.34 6.81 -10.44
CA ASN A 20 -19.29 8.12 -9.80
C ASN A 20 -18.44 9.13 -10.60
N PRO A 21 -18.82 10.41 -10.65
CA PRO A 21 -17.98 11.46 -11.22
C PRO A 21 -16.68 11.65 -10.41
N ARG A 22 -15.65 12.17 -11.08
CA ARG A 22 -14.31 12.39 -10.48
C ARG A 22 -14.33 13.20 -9.20
N SER A 23 -15.19 14.21 -9.10
CA SER A 23 -15.32 15.07 -7.91
C SER A 23 -15.68 14.30 -6.63
N ILE A 24 -16.28 13.11 -6.78
CA ILE A 24 -16.66 12.23 -5.67
C ILE A 24 -15.51 11.27 -5.36
N TRP A 25 -15.13 10.40 -6.29
CA TRP A 25 -14.20 9.32 -5.97
C TRP A 25 -12.76 9.79 -5.71
N ILE A 26 -12.34 10.95 -6.22
CA ILE A 26 -10.99 11.47 -5.97
C ILE A 26 -10.75 11.78 -4.49
N ARG A 27 -11.81 12.09 -3.73
CA ARG A 27 -11.73 12.38 -2.29
C ARG A 27 -11.38 11.14 -1.48
N GLU A 28 -11.81 9.97 -1.94
CA GLU A 28 -11.58 8.67 -1.31
C GLU A 28 -10.16 8.14 -1.56
N VAL A 29 -9.46 8.66 -2.57
CA VAL A 29 -8.09 8.22 -2.93
C VAL A 29 -7.09 8.54 -1.82
N GLY A 30 -7.22 9.70 -1.16
CA GLY A 30 -6.35 10.09 -0.04
C GLY A 30 -6.39 9.07 1.10
N PRO A 31 -7.57 8.84 1.71
CA PRO A 31 -7.74 7.83 2.76
C PRO A 31 -7.29 6.42 2.33
N LEU A 32 -7.52 6.04 1.08
CA LEU A 32 -7.06 4.76 0.54
C LEU A 32 -5.53 4.65 0.55
N ILE A 33 -4.82 5.67 0.06
CA ILE A 33 -3.36 5.71 0.04
C ILE A 33 -2.80 5.72 1.47
N ASP A 34 -3.39 6.52 2.37
CA ASP A 34 -2.98 6.59 3.77
C ASP A 34 -3.08 5.23 4.46
N ALA A 35 -4.18 4.50 4.23
CA ALA A 35 -4.35 3.14 4.75
C ALA A 35 -3.26 2.19 4.23
N GLN A 36 -2.89 2.28 2.95
CA GLN A 36 -1.81 1.46 2.39
C GLN A 36 -0.45 1.80 3.02
N ILE A 37 -0.18 3.08 3.29
CA ILE A 37 1.05 3.52 3.97
C ILE A 37 1.11 2.97 5.39
N ILE A 38 0.00 3.01 6.15
CA ILE A 38 -0.07 2.45 7.51
C ILE A 38 0.24 0.96 7.49
N ILE A 39 -0.39 0.20 6.58
CA ILE A 39 -0.16 -1.25 6.45
C ILE A 39 1.31 -1.54 6.07
N ALA A 40 1.87 -0.79 5.13
CA ALA A 40 3.26 -0.92 4.73
C ALA A 40 4.23 -0.64 5.90
N ASN A 41 4.00 0.44 6.65
CA ASN A 41 4.79 0.79 7.83
C ASN A 41 4.72 -0.31 8.90
N ALA A 42 3.53 -0.85 9.15
CA ALA A 42 3.36 -1.97 10.09
C ALA A 42 4.10 -3.23 9.61
N PHE A 43 4.04 -3.54 8.32
CA PHE A 43 4.79 -4.65 7.73
C PHE A 43 6.31 -4.47 7.88
N TYR A 44 6.85 -3.32 7.48
CA TYR A 44 8.29 -3.06 7.59
C TYR A 44 8.77 -2.97 9.04
N GLY A 45 7.94 -2.44 9.94
CA GLY A 45 8.21 -2.43 11.38
C GLY A 45 8.30 -3.84 11.97
N ARG A 46 7.47 -4.78 11.51
CA ARG A 46 7.61 -6.20 11.88
C ARG A 46 8.84 -6.84 11.24
N LEU A 47 9.08 -6.58 9.96
CA LEU A 47 10.22 -7.14 9.24
C LEU A 47 11.56 -6.72 9.86
N ALA A 48 11.69 -5.47 10.31
CA ALA A 48 12.90 -4.98 10.96
C ALA A 48 13.26 -5.70 12.27
N LYS A 49 12.28 -6.34 12.94
CA LYS A 49 12.48 -7.09 14.18
C LYS A 49 12.94 -8.54 13.95
N VAL A 50 12.89 -9.01 12.71
CA VAL A 50 13.32 -10.37 12.34
C VAL A 50 14.82 -10.35 12.01
N GLU A 51 15.52 -11.42 12.34
CA GLU A 51 16.93 -11.60 11.99
C GLU A 51 17.16 -11.44 10.47
N GLY A 52 18.15 -10.61 10.09
CA GLY A 52 18.42 -10.25 8.68
C GLY A 52 17.34 -9.39 8.02
N GLY A 53 16.31 -8.97 8.75
CA GLY A 53 15.20 -8.17 8.24
C GLY A 53 15.60 -6.78 7.79
N ILE A 54 16.50 -6.12 8.52
CA ILE A 54 17.03 -4.79 8.16
C ILE A 54 17.83 -4.87 6.84
N GLU A 55 18.66 -5.90 6.66
CA GLU A 55 19.42 -6.13 5.42
C GLU A 55 18.47 -6.31 4.24
N LYS A 56 17.37 -7.04 4.43
CA LYS A 56 16.34 -7.24 3.42
C LYS A 56 15.64 -5.94 3.04
N ILE A 57 15.30 -5.10 4.03
CA ILE A 57 14.74 -3.76 3.79
C ILE A 57 15.71 -2.89 2.99
N ARG A 58 17.00 -2.88 3.37
CA ARG A 58 18.05 -2.13 2.65
C ARG A 58 18.18 -2.57 1.19
N LYS A 59 18.16 -3.88 0.92
CA LYS A 59 18.19 -4.42 -0.45
C LYS A 59 16.96 -4.01 -1.27
N LEU A 60 15.78 -4.04 -0.66
CA LEU A 60 14.54 -3.62 -1.32
C LEU A 60 14.52 -2.12 -1.65
N ARG A 61 15.07 -1.29 -0.75
CA ARG A 61 15.24 0.15 -0.98
C ARG A 61 16.21 0.44 -2.13
N ASN A 62 17.38 -0.20 -2.11
CA ASN A 62 18.44 0.04 -3.11
C ASN A 62 18.11 -0.53 -4.49
N SER A 63 17.24 -1.56 -4.57
CA SER A 63 16.76 -2.12 -5.85
C SER A 63 15.62 -1.32 -6.49
N GLY A 64 15.26 -0.15 -5.94
CA GLY A 64 14.20 0.71 -6.49
C GLY A 64 12.79 0.14 -6.34
N LYS A 65 12.61 -0.94 -5.59
CA LYS A 65 11.30 -1.61 -5.41
C LYS A 65 10.43 -0.98 -4.32
N ILE A 66 10.95 0.01 -3.57
CA ILE A 66 10.20 0.76 -2.55
C ILE A 66 10.71 2.20 -2.46
N THR A 67 9.83 3.17 -2.73
CA THR A 67 9.98 4.57 -2.30
C THR A 67 9.19 4.74 -1.01
N LEU A 68 9.87 4.75 0.14
CA LEU A 68 9.25 5.18 1.40
C LEU A 68 9.35 6.70 1.47
N ASN A 69 8.21 7.39 1.42
CA ASN A 69 8.18 8.82 1.71
C ASN A 69 8.60 9.02 3.16
N LYS A 70 9.67 9.80 3.38
CA LYS A 70 9.99 10.33 4.70
C LYS A 70 8.80 11.21 5.10
N VAL A 71 8.06 10.80 6.13
CA VAL A 71 7.23 11.73 6.88
C VAL A 71 8.23 12.60 7.65
N ALA A 72 8.39 13.84 7.19
CA ALA A 72 9.16 14.88 7.86
C ALA A 72 8.31 15.50 8.98
#